data_AF-A0A9J7Z775-F1
#
_entry.id   AF-A0A9J7Z775-F1
#
_cell.length_a   1.000
_cell.length_b   1.000
_cell.length_c   1.000
_cell.angle_alpha   90.00
_cell.angle_beta   90.00
_cell.angle_gamma   90.00
#
_symmetry.space_group_name_H-M   'P 1'
#
loop_
_entity.id
_entity.type
_entity.pdbx_description
1 polymer ?
#
loop_
_entity_poly.entity_id
_entity_poly.type
_entity_poly.pdbx_seq_one_letter_code
_entity_poly.pdbx_strand_id
1 'polypeptide(L)'
;MVEWTEFERTTIQDIFSKMNYDVVGQQSLARCLVVYPWTQRYFGNFGNLYNAAAIMGNPMVAAHGRVVLHGLDKAVKNMDNIKAAYAELSVLHSEKLHVDPDNFRLLGDCLTVVVAAQLGAAFTPEVQANAISRPIRTYFTRWLIRTNLYDLTRTISYDLARPH
;
A
#
# COMPACT_ATOMS: atom_id res chain seq x y z
N MET A 1 3.93 8.38 17.23
CA MET A 1 3.95 8.96 15.86
C MET A 1 5.28 8.56 15.26
N VAL A 2 5.41 8.44 13.93
CA VAL A 2 6.69 8.05 13.31
C VAL A 2 7.50 9.31 13.13
N GLU A 3 8.71 9.33 13.67
CA GLU A 3 9.63 10.44 13.43
C GLU A 3 10.41 10.18 12.15
N TRP A 4 10.32 11.13 11.21
CA TRP A 4 11.06 11.11 9.95
C TRP A 4 12.26 12.01 10.05
N THR A 5 13.42 11.47 9.70
CA THR A 5 14.62 12.27 9.45
C THR A 5 14.42 13.15 8.23
N GLU A 6 15.17 14.26 8.15
CA GLU A 6 15.11 15.14 6.97
C GLU A 6 15.50 14.37 5.70
N PHE A 7 16.53 13.53 5.78
CA PHE A 7 16.96 12.68 4.67
C PHE A 7 15.83 11.78 4.15
N GLU A 8 15.06 11.13 5.04
CA GLU A 8 13.91 10.32 4.64
C GLU A 8 12.84 11.18 3.93
N ARG A 9 12.51 12.35 4.48
CA ARG A 9 11.51 13.26 3.88
C ARG A 9 11.92 13.70 2.49
N THR A 10 13.12 14.23 2.34
CA THR A 10 13.62 14.73 1.07
C THR A 10 13.68 13.61 0.04
N THR A 11 14.16 12.41 0.42
CA THR A 11 14.26 11.28 -0.50
C THR A 11 12.88 10.79 -0.96
N ILE A 12 11.91 10.68 -0.04
CA ILE A 12 10.54 10.27 -0.38
C ILE A 12 9.89 11.29 -1.32
N GLN A 13 10.01 12.58 -1.00
CA GLN A 13 9.47 13.65 -1.84
C GLN A 13 10.12 13.68 -3.23
N ASP A 14 11.44 13.51 -3.30
CA ASP A 14 12.18 13.47 -4.57
C ASP A 14 11.72 12.31 -5.46
N ILE A 15 11.60 11.10 -4.90
CA ILE A 15 11.10 9.93 -5.64
C ILE A 15 9.69 10.16 -6.18
N PHE A 16 8.76 10.64 -5.34
CA PHE A 16 7.39 10.89 -5.76
C PHE A 16 7.30 12.01 -6.80
N SER A 17 8.16 13.04 -6.72
CA SER A 17 8.18 14.13 -7.70
C SER A 17 8.62 13.71 -9.11
N LYS A 18 9.42 12.65 -9.22
CA LYS A 18 9.96 12.13 -10.49
C LYS A 18 9.18 10.94 -11.04
N MET A 19 8.26 10.39 -10.25
CA MET A 19 7.52 9.19 -10.61
C MET A 19 6.51 9.49 -11.72
N ASN A 20 6.41 8.60 -12.72
CA ASN A 20 5.29 8.62 -13.67
C ASN A 20 4.13 7.79 -13.09
N TYR A 21 3.03 8.45 -12.75
CA TYR A 21 1.93 7.82 -12.01
C TYR A 21 1.09 6.90 -12.88
N ASP A 22 0.97 7.20 -14.18
CA ASP A 22 0.30 6.32 -15.13
C ASP A 22 1.03 4.98 -15.22
N VAL A 23 2.37 5.04 -15.33
CA VAL A 23 3.21 3.85 -15.49
C VAL A 23 3.32 3.08 -14.18
N VAL A 24 3.73 3.75 -13.09
CA VAL A 24 4.01 3.07 -11.82
C VAL A 24 2.74 2.55 -11.18
N GLY A 25 1.63 3.29 -11.26
CA GLY A 25 0.36 2.89 -10.66
C GLY A 25 -0.20 1.63 -11.30
N GLN A 26 -0.27 1.62 -12.64
CA GLN A 26 -0.72 0.46 -13.40
C GLN A 26 0.19 -0.75 -13.16
N GLN A 27 1.51 -0.60 -13.28
CA GLN A 27 2.44 -1.71 -13.11
C GLN A 27 2.42 -2.30 -11.70
N SER A 28 2.26 -1.46 -10.66
CA SER A 28 2.22 -1.91 -9.27
C SER A 28 0.95 -2.69 -8.97
N LEU A 29 -0.21 -2.17 -9.39
CA LEU A 29 -1.48 -2.86 -9.17
C LEU A 29 -1.58 -4.13 -10.01
N ALA A 30 -1.19 -4.08 -11.29
CA ALA A 30 -1.19 -5.24 -12.16
C ALA A 30 -0.26 -6.35 -11.64
N ARG A 31 0.94 -5.99 -11.17
CA ARG A 31 1.85 -6.94 -10.52
C ARG A 31 1.22 -7.59 -9.29
N CYS A 32 0.53 -6.82 -8.45
CA CYS A 32 -0.17 -7.35 -7.29
C CYS A 32 -1.25 -8.37 -7.70
N LEU A 33 -2.07 -8.03 -8.70
CA LEU A 33 -3.13 -8.92 -9.21
C LEU A 33 -2.60 -10.19 -9.87
N VAL A 34 -1.40 -10.13 -10.48
CA VAL A 34 -0.75 -11.29 -11.12
C VAL A 34 -0.06 -12.18 -10.09
N VAL A 35 0.75 -11.61 -9.20
CA VAL A 35 1.57 -12.36 -8.23
C VAL A 35 0.72 -12.88 -7.07
N TYR A 36 -0.32 -12.14 -6.69
CA TYR A 36 -1.22 -12.46 -5.58
C TYR A 36 -2.67 -12.55 -6.09
N PRO A 37 -3.03 -13.60 -6.85
CA PRO A 37 -4.29 -13.66 -7.58
C PRO A 37 -5.54 -13.61 -6.70
N TRP A 38 -5.44 -13.98 -5.41
CA TRP A 38 -6.55 -13.81 -4.46
C TRP A 38 -7.00 -12.36 -4.28
N THR A 39 -6.13 -11.38 -4.57
CA THR A 39 -6.46 -9.95 -4.52
C THR A 39 -7.44 -9.53 -5.63
N GLN A 40 -7.58 -10.32 -6.70
CA GLN A 40 -8.52 -10.05 -7.79
C GLN A 40 -9.98 -10.03 -7.33
N ARG A 41 -10.31 -10.69 -6.20
CA ARG A 41 -11.67 -10.74 -5.64
C ARG A 41 -12.28 -9.37 -5.37
N TYR A 42 -11.46 -8.34 -5.14
CA TYR A 42 -11.92 -6.96 -4.89
C TYR A 42 -12.26 -6.19 -6.16
N PHE A 43 -11.91 -6.72 -7.33
CA PHE A 43 -11.95 -6.01 -8.60
C PHE A 43 -12.87 -6.69 -9.62
N GLY A 44 -13.95 -7.35 -9.16
CA GLY A 44 -14.90 -8.04 -10.04
C GLY A 44 -15.51 -7.13 -11.13
N ASN A 45 -15.64 -5.84 -10.85
CA ASN A 45 -16.16 -4.85 -11.80
C ASN A 45 -15.13 -4.38 -12.85
N PHE A 46 -13.88 -4.87 -12.79
CA PHE A 46 -12.84 -4.48 -13.75
C PHE A 46 -12.86 -5.36 -15.02
N GLY A 47 -13.78 -6.33 -15.11
CA GLY A 47 -13.91 -7.20 -16.26
C GLY A 47 -12.85 -8.31 -16.26
N ASN A 48 -12.19 -8.54 -17.40
CA ASN A 48 -11.29 -9.67 -17.57
C ASN A 48 -9.96 -9.46 -16.82
N LEU A 49 -9.72 -10.30 -15.80
CA LEU A 49 -8.47 -10.40 -15.04
C LEU A 49 -7.86 -11.82 -15.08
N TYR A 50 -8.22 -12.63 -16.07
CA TYR A 50 -7.89 -14.06 -16.11
C TYR A 50 -6.39 -14.37 -16.23
N ASN A 51 -5.64 -13.54 -16.95
CA ASN A 51 -4.20 -13.76 -17.18
C ASN A 51 -3.43 -12.44 -17.15
N ALA A 52 -2.10 -12.54 -17.11
CA ALA A 52 -1.22 -11.37 -16.98
C ALA A 52 -1.40 -10.36 -18.12
N ALA A 53 -1.58 -10.81 -19.38
CA ALA A 53 -1.78 -9.90 -20.50
C ALA A 53 -3.11 -9.13 -20.39
N ALA A 54 -4.19 -9.82 -19.98
CA ALA A 54 -5.49 -9.19 -19.74
C ALA A 54 -5.41 -8.16 -18.60
N ILE A 55 -4.77 -8.49 -17.48
CA ILE A 55 -4.58 -7.58 -16.34
C ILE A 55 -3.73 -6.37 -16.76
N MET A 56 -2.59 -6.60 -17.42
CA MET A 56 -1.68 -5.53 -17.84
C MET A 56 -2.33 -4.60 -18.87
N GLY A 57 -3.18 -5.11 -19.76
CA GLY A 57 -3.89 -4.31 -20.76
C GLY A 57 -5.20 -3.68 -20.26
N ASN A 58 -5.58 -3.88 -19.00
CA ASN A 58 -6.89 -3.48 -18.49
C ASN A 58 -6.95 -1.98 -18.15
N PRO A 59 -7.81 -1.18 -18.81
CA PRO A 59 -7.89 0.26 -18.56
C PRO A 59 -8.40 0.61 -17.15
N MET A 60 -9.22 -0.25 -16.53
CA MET A 60 -9.70 -0.04 -15.17
C MET A 60 -8.60 -0.29 -14.14
N VAL A 61 -7.73 -1.28 -14.38
CA VAL A 61 -6.53 -1.51 -13.56
C VAL A 61 -5.59 -0.30 -13.66
N ALA A 62 -5.36 0.21 -14.88
CA ALA A 62 -4.55 1.42 -15.06
C ALA A 62 -5.14 2.62 -14.34
N ALA A 63 -6.44 2.87 -14.52
CA ALA A 63 -7.13 3.98 -13.87
C ALA A 63 -7.08 3.88 -12.33
N HIS A 64 -7.33 2.71 -11.77
CA HIS A 64 -7.31 2.51 -10.32
C HIS A 64 -5.88 2.57 -9.75
N GLY A 65 -4.88 2.09 -10.49
CA GLY A 65 -3.47 2.23 -10.10
C GLY A 65 -3.07 3.69 -9.89
N ARG A 66 -3.61 4.62 -10.68
CA ARG A 66 -3.40 6.07 -10.48
C ARG A 66 -4.08 6.59 -9.23
N VAL A 67 -5.31 6.14 -8.97
CA VAL A 67 -6.03 6.48 -7.74
C VAL A 67 -5.24 6.05 -6.51
N VAL A 68 -4.65 4.85 -6.54
CA VAL A 68 -3.78 4.35 -5.47
C VAL A 68 -2.56 5.26 -5.26
N LEU A 69 -1.84 5.64 -6.31
CA LEU A 69 -0.67 6.52 -6.18
C LEU A 69 -1.03 7.93 -5.70
N HIS A 70 -2.13 8.51 -6.16
CA HIS A 70 -2.63 9.77 -5.60
C HIS A 70 -3.09 9.61 -4.15
N GLY A 71 -3.59 8.44 -3.77
CA GLY A 71 -3.81 8.08 -2.38
C GLY A 71 -2.50 8.18 -1.57
N LEU A 72 -1.39 7.70 -2.12
CA LEU A 72 -0.06 7.78 -1.49
C LEU A 72 0.50 9.20 -1.43
N ASP A 73 0.19 10.09 -2.39
CA ASP A 73 0.55 11.52 -2.28
C ASP A 73 0.03 12.15 -1.00
N LYS A 74 -1.14 11.72 -0.53
CA LYS A 74 -1.71 12.20 0.72
C LYS A 74 -0.78 11.89 1.90
N ALA A 75 -0.14 10.73 1.94
CA ALA A 75 0.85 10.42 2.96
C ALA A 75 2.09 11.32 2.84
N VAL A 76 2.64 11.46 1.64
CA VAL A 76 3.84 12.25 1.38
C VAL A 76 3.65 13.73 1.76
N LYS A 77 2.43 14.26 1.59
CA LYS A 77 2.08 15.63 1.99
C LYS A 77 1.77 15.79 3.49
N ASN A 78 1.53 14.68 4.20
CA ASN A 78 1.11 14.70 5.61
C ASN A 78 2.01 13.81 6.49
N MET A 79 3.31 13.73 6.21
CA MET A 79 4.24 12.74 6.82
C MET A 79 4.18 12.65 8.35
N ASP A 80 3.93 13.78 9.02
CA ASP A 80 3.80 13.84 10.48
C ASP A 80 2.43 13.40 11.00
N ASN A 81 1.38 13.48 10.18
CA ASN A 81 0.00 13.20 10.60
C ASN A 81 -0.74 12.20 9.69
N ILE A 82 -0.01 11.21 9.18
CA ILE A 82 -0.55 10.21 8.24
C ILE A 82 -1.75 9.45 8.79
N LYS A 83 -1.75 9.18 10.11
CA LYS A 83 -2.88 8.52 10.79
C LYS A 83 -4.18 9.32 10.63
N ALA A 84 -4.15 10.63 10.87
CA ALA A 84 -5.35 11.44 10.69
C ALA A 84 -5.68 11.58 9.20
N ALA A 85 -4.65 11.75 8.35
CA ALA A 85 -4.84 11.92 6.91
C ALA A 85 -5.55 10.73 6.26
N TYR A 86 -5.33 9.49 6.73
CA TYR A 86 -6.01 8.32 6.17
C TYR A 86 -7.24 7.82 6.92
N ALA A 87 -7.65 8.46 8.03
CA ALA A 87 -8.75 8.01 8.89
C ALA A 87 -9.97 7.48 8.10
N GLU A 88 -10.49 8.32 7.21
CA GLU A 88 -11.64 8.01 6.36
C GLU A 88 -11.34 6.88 5.34
N LEU A 89 -10.14 6.85 4.78
CA LEU A 89 -9.73 5.85 3.81
C LEU A 89 -9.65 4.45 4.44
N SER A 90 -9.21 4.36 5.71
CA SER A 90 -9.25 3.08 6.44
C SER A 90 -10.66 2.60 6.66
N VAL A 91 -11.57 3.47 7.11
CA VAL A 91 -12.99 3.10 7.29
C VAL A 91 -13.61 2.61 5.98
N LEU A 92 -13.29 3.28 4.86
CA LEU A 92 -13.74 2.82 3.55
C LEU A 92 -13.23 1.39 3.24
N HIS A 93 -11.93 1.17 3.43
CA HIS A 93 -11.32 -0.12 3.09
C HIS A 93 -11.73 -1.26 4.04
N SER A 94 -11.94 -0.98 5.34
CA SER A 94 -12.36 -1.99 6.32
C SER A 94 -13.87 -2.25 6.27
N GLU A 95 -14.70 -1.19 6.37
CA GLU A 95 -16.14 -1.32 6.62
C GLU A 95 -17.00 -1.40 5.35
N LYS A 96 -16.47 -0.98 4.20
CA LYS A 96 -17.21 -0.99 2.92
C LYS A 96 -16.62 -1.97 1.94
N LEU A 97 -15.31 -1.88 1.71
CA LEU A 97 -14.63 -2.72 0.72
C LEU A 97 -14.17 -4.06 1.29
N HIS A 98 -14.11 -4.19 2.62
CA HIS A 98 -13.68 -5.41 3.32
C HIS A 98 -12.34 -5.95 2.81
N VAL A 99 -11.41 -5.04 2.51
CA VAL A 99 -10.08 -5.38 2.04
C VAL A 99 -9.27 -5.93 3.21
N ASP A 100 -8.74 -7.14 3.04
CA ASP A 100 -7.85 -7.75 4.01
C ASP A 100 -6.61 -6.86 4.15
N PRO A 101 -6.33 -6.35 5.37
CA PRO A 101 -5.22 -5.44 5.59
C PRO A 101 -3.85 -5.97 5.15
N ASP A 102 -3.65 -7.28 5.11
CA ASP A 102 -2.36 -7.87 4.68
C ASP A 102 -2.07 -7.60 3.20
N ASN A 103 -3.10 -7.39 2.37
CA ASN A 103 -2.93 -7.09 0.94
C ASN A 103 -2.24 -5.74 0.70
N PHE A 104 -2.34 -4.81 1.65
CA PHE A 104 -1.66 -3.54 1.54
C PHE A 104 -0.14 -3.68 1.64
N ARG A 105 0.34 -4.62 2.45
CA ARG A 105 1.77 -4.96 2.50
C ARG A 105 2.23 -5.52 1.15
N LEU A 106 1.44 -6.41 0.55
CA LEU A 106 1.73 -7.01 -0.76
C LEU A 106 1.79 -5.96 -1.88
N LEU A 107 0.85 -5.01 -1.87
CA LEU A 107 0.84 -3.89 -2.80
C LEU A 107 2.08 -2.99 -2.61
N GLY A 108 2.47 -2.75 -1.35
CA GLY A 108 3.69 -2.02 -1.04
C GLY A 108 4.96 -2.70 -1.54
N ASP A 109 5.05 -4.03 -1.40
CA ASP A 109 6.17 -4.80 -1.94
C ASP A 109 6.20 -4.71 -3.48
N CYS A 110 5.04 -4.82 -4.15
CA CYS A 110 4.93 -4.64 -5.61
C CYS A 110 5.37 -3.24 -6.07
N LEU A 111 4.91 -2.20 -5.37
CA LEU A 111 5.28 -0.81 -5.64
C LEU A 111 6.79 -0.61 -5.50
N THR A 112 7.40 -1.16 -4.44
CA THR A 112 8.85 -1.11 -4.23
C THR A 112 9.60 -1.64 -5.43
N VAL A 113 9.20 -2.80 -5.95
CA VAL A 113 9.89 -3.40 -7.10
C VAL A 113 9.69 -2.59 -8.38
N VAL A 114 8.51 -2.02 -8.59
CA VAL A 114 8.26 -1.17 -9.77
C VAL A 114 9.07 0.12 -9.69
N VAL A 115 9.13 0.77 -8.53
CA VAL A 115 9.95 1.98 -8.32
C VAL A 115 11.43 1.65 -8.51
N ALA A 116 11.90 0.51 -8.00
CA ALA A 116 13.27 0.05 -8.24
C ALA A 116 13.57 -0.11 -9.74
N ALA A 117 12.64 -0.69 -10.50
CA ALA A 117 12.79 -0.85 -11.95
C ALA A 117 12.83 0.49 -12.70
N GLN A 118 12.11 1.51 -12.22
CA GLN A 118 12.12 2.85 -12.83
C GLN A 118 13.40 3.63 -12.49
N LEU A 119 13.90 3.52 -11.25
CA LEU A 119 15.07 4.25 -10.80
C LEU A 119 16.40 3.58 -11.21
N GLY A 120 16.39 2.27 -11.48
CA GLY A 120 17.58 1.53 -11.90
C GLY A 120 18.71 1.66 -10.87
N ALA A 121 19.90 2.06 -11.32
CA ALA A 121 21.07 2.22 -10.45
C ALA A 121 20.90 3.31 -9.37
N ALA A 122 19.94 4.24 -9.53
CA ALA A 122 19.62 5.24 -8.51
C ALA A 122 18.84 4.64 -7.32
N PHE A 123 18.30 3.42 -7.44
CA PHE A 123 17.67 2.71 -6.33
C PHE A 123 18.70 2.02 -5.45
N THR A 124 19.48 2.81 -4.71
CA THR A 124 20.53 2.29 -3.82
C THR A 124 19.93 1.58 -2.59
N PRO A 125 20.71 0.74 -1.89
CA PRO A 125 20.27 0.12 -0.63
C PRO A 125 19.81 1.15 0.42
N GLU A 126 20.44 2.32 0.47
CA GLU A 126 20.07 3.42 1.37
C GLU A 126 18.70 4.01 1.00
N VAL A 127 18.45 4.20 -0.30
CA VAL A 127 17.14 4.65 -0.81
C VAL A 127 16.06 3.60 -0.50
N GLN A 128 16.35 2.32 -0.74
CA GLN A 128 15.42 1.23 -0.44
C GLN A 128 15.07 1.15 1.05
N ALA A 129 16.07 1.23 1.94
CA ALA A 129 15.88 1.10 3.38
C ALA A 129 15.08 2.27 3.96
N ASN A 130 15.45 3.50 3.57
CA ASN A 130 14.97 4.72 4.21
C ASN A 130 13.71 5.31 3.53
N ALA A 131 13.62 5.27 2.21
CA ALA A 131 12.54 5.94 1.48
C ALA A 131 11.37 5.02 1.10
N ILE A 132 11.56 3.70 1.11
CA ILE A 132 10.48 2.78 0.69
C ILE A 132 10.16 1.76 1.78
N SER A 133 11.15 1.03 2.28
CA SER A 133 10.92 -0.09 3.22
C SER A 133 10.35 0.36 4.56
N ARG A 134 10.88 1.43 5.17
CA ARG A 134 10.35 1.98 6.42
C ARG A 134 8.96 2.59 6.26
N PRO A 135 8.71 3.50 5.30
CA PRO A 135 7.37 4.00 4.96
C PRO A 135 6.33 2.89 4.78
N ILE A 136 6.57 1.97 3.85
CA ILE A 136 5.61 0.92 3.50
C ILE A 136 5.32 0.00 4.69
N ARG A 137 6.36 -0.43 5.43
CA ARG A 137 6.20 -1.24 6.66
C ARG A 137 5.64 -0.47 7.84
N THR A 138 5.56 0.86 7.78
CA THR A 138 5.02 1.64 8.89
C THR A 138 3.59 2.10 8.61
N TYR A 139 3.26 2.37 7.35
CA TYR A 139 1.94 2.84 6.93
C TYR A 139 0.97 1.70 6.65
N PHE A 140 1.39 0.67 5.91
CA PHE A 140 0.45 -0.37 5.47
C PHE A 140 0.16 -1.41 6.55
N THR A 141 1.18 -1.87 7.28
CA THR A 141 1.02 -2.96 8.27
C THR A 141 0.58 -2.49 9.67
N ARG A 142 0.83 -1.24 10.08
CA ARG A 142 0.42 -0.80 11.45
C ARG A 142 -0.92 -0.10 11.51
N TRP A 143 -1.46 0.36 10.39
CA TRP A 143 -2.56 1.33 10.42
C TRP A 143 -3.87 0.82 9.79
N LEU A 144 -3.83 0.15 8.63
CA LEU A 144 -5.03 -0.51 8.07
C LEU A 144 -5.47 -1.73 8.87
N ILE A 145 -4.55 -2.29 9.67
CA ILE A 145 -4.80 -3.41 10.56
C ILE A 145 -5.57 -3.02 11.85
N ARG A 146 -5.52 -1.75 12.27
CA ARG A 146 -6.00 -1.33 13.60
C ARG A 146 -7.48 -0.97 13.69
N THR A 147 -8.26 -1.10 12.61
CA THR A 147 -9.69 -0.74 12.69
C THR A 147 -10.64 -1.83 13.14
N ASN A 148 -10.29 -3.13 13.28
CA ASN A 148 -11.22 -4.06 13.98
C ASN A 148 -10.75 -5.47 14.40
N LEU A 149 -9.55 -5.97 14.05
CA LEU A 149 -9.26 -7.42 14.25
C LEU A 149 -8.28 -7.78 15.39
N TYR A 150 -7.44 -6.84 15.83
CA TYR A 150 -6.51 -7.10 16.93
C TYR A 150 -7.08 -6.84 18.32
N ASP A 151 -8.22 -6.15 18.43
CA ASP A 151 -8.88 -5.95 19.73
C ASP A 151 -9.73 -7.18 20.10
N LEU A 152 -10.34 -7.85 19.12
CA LEU A 152 -11.10 -9.10 19.35
C LEU A 152 -10.20 -10.29 19.73
N THR A 153 -9.05 -10.49 19.07
CA THR A 153 -8.14 -11.58 19.43
C THR A 153 -7.45 -11.34 20.77
N ARG A 154 -7.23 -10.08 21.16
CA ARG A 154 -6.72 -9.76 22.50
C ARG A 154 -7.81 -9.90 23.57
N THR A 155 -9.05 -9.51 23.28
CA THR A 155 -10.18 -9.70 24.21
C THR A 155 -10.50 -11.18 24.42
N ILE A 156 -10.53 -11.99 23.35
CA ILE A 156 -10.73 -13.45 23.43
C ILE A 156 -9.54 -14.14 24.11
N SER A 157 -8.30 -13.72 23.85
CA SER A 157 -7.12 -14.31 24.50
C SER A 157 -6.96 -13.89 25.97
N TYR A 158 -7.51 -12.75 26.39
CA TYR A 158 -7.56 -12.36 27.82
C TYR A 158 -8.70 -13.08 28.58
N ASP A 159 -9.83 -13.36 27.93
CA ASP A 159 -10.94 -14.09 28.56
C ASP A 159 -10.66 -15.59 28.69
N LEU A 160 -9.87 -16.19 27.79
CA LEU A 160 -9.43 -17.59 27.91
C LEU A 160 -8.24 -17.82 28.85
N ALA A 161 -7.61 -16.75 29.34
CA ALA A 161 -6.43 -16.82 30.20
C ALA A 161 -6.69 -16.45 31.67
N ARG A 162 -7.96 -16.24 32.08
CA ARG A 162 -8.30 -16.14 33.50
C ARG A 162 -8.41 -17.55 34.10
N PRO A 163 -7.58 -17.91 35.10
CA PRO A 163 -7.84 -19.10 35.89
C PRO A 163 -9.11 -18.89 36.71
N HIS A 164 -9.99 -19.89 36.72
CA HIS A 164 -11.02 -20.07 37.75
C HIS A 164 -10.37 -20.41 39.09
#